data_AF-K1GN99-F1
#
_entry.id   AF-K1GN99-F1
#
_cell.length_a   1.000
_cell.length_b   1.000
_cell.length_c   1.000
_cell.angle_alpha   90.00
_cell.angle_beta   90.00
_cell.angle_gamma   90.00
#
_symmetry.space_group_name_H-M   'P 1'
#
loop_
_entity.id
_entity.type
_entity.pdbx_description
1 polymer ?
#
loop_
_entity_poly.entity_id
_entity_poly.type
_entity_poly.pdbx_seq_one_letter_code
_entity_poly.pdbx_strand_id
1 'polypeptide(L)'
;HFKNRIKRERFAIYDKGRKMIVYYDGEKAEIFFVESLEIEWSDEEIEYSKLWKTFHKTISIKERENKKLQQSNLPKYYWKYLVEDM
;
A
#
# COMPACT_ATOMS: atom_id res chain seq x y z
N HIS A 1 -2.47 -1.19 -18.90
CA HIS A 1 -2.85 -0.04 -18.05
C HIS A 1 -1.71 0.43 -17.14
N PHE A 2 -1.32 -0.34 -16.11
CA PHE A 2 -0.32 0.05 -15.11
C PHE A 2 1.05 0.41 -15.71
N LYS A 3 1.57 -0.41 -16.64
CA LYS A 3 2.77 -0.11 -17.44
C LYS A 3 2.77 1.30 -18.03
N ASN A 4 1.63 1.79 -18.53
CA ASN A 4 1.56 3.11 -19.17
C ASN A 4 1.47 4.25 -18.14
N ARG A 5 0.88 3.99 -16.97
CA ARG A 5 0.71 4.99 -15.91
C ARG A 5 1.94 5.14 -15.02
N ILE A 6 2.63 4.04 -14.74
CA ILE A 6 3.77 3.96 -13.82
C ILE A 6 5.02 3.49 -14.58
N LYS A 7 5.24 4.04 -15.78
CA LYS A 7 6.27 3.57 -16.72
C LYS A 7 7.71 3.73 -16.21
N ARG A 8 7.92 4.60 -15.22
CA ARG A 8 9.25 4.94 -14.67
C ARG A 8 9.60 4.15 -13.41
N GLU A 9 8.64 3.45 -12.82
CA GLU A 9 8.88 2.67 -11.60
C GLU A 9 8.90 1.19 -11.93
N ARG A 10 9.68 0.45 -11.15
CA ARG A 10 9.58 -1.01 -11.08
C ARG A 10 8.48 -1.36 -10.10
N PHE A 11 7.59 -2.28 -10.46
CA PHE A 11 6.50 -2.67 -9.57
C PHE A 11 6.10 -4.13 -9.75
N ALA A 12 5.59 -4.72 -8.68
CA ALA A 12 4.94 -6.02 -8.70
C ALA A 12 3.46 -5.88 -8.30
N ILE A 13 2.56 -6.59 -8.98
CA ILE A 13 1.17 -6.73 -8.58
C ILE A 13 0.94 -8.19 -8.23
N TYR A 14 0.63 -8.47 -6.96
CA TYR A 14 0.33 -9.80 -6.49
C TYR A 14 -1.18 -10.02 -6.36
N ASP A 15 -1.71 -10.97 -7.12
CA ASP A 15 -3.06 -11.50 -6.96
C ASP A 15 -3.02 -12.70 -6.01
N LYS A 16 -3.37 -12.46 -4.74
CA LYS A 16 -3.43 -13.50 -3.71
C LYS A 16 -4.42 -14.62 -4.02
N GLY A 17 -5.52 -14.34 -4.73
CA GLY A 17 -6.55 -15.34 -5.04
C GLY A 17 -6.08 -16.32 -6.11
N ARG A 18 -5.37 -15.80 -7.13
CA ARG A 18 -4.83 -16.61 -8.23
C ARG A 18 -3.40 -17.09 -8.01
N LYS A 19 -2.78 -16.73 -6.88
CA LYS A 19 -1.38 -17.08 -6.57
C LYS A 19 -0.43 -16.65 -7.70
N MET A 20 -0.64 -15.44 -8.20
CA MET A 20 0.02 -14.95 -9.42
C MET A 20 0.60 -13.55 -9.18
N ILE A 21 1.83 -13.33 -9.62
CA ILE A 21 2.50 -12.03 -9.62
C ILE A 21 2.70 -11.58 -11.05
N VAL A 22 2.43 -10.30 -11.31
CA VAL A 22 2.94 -9.61 -12.50
C VAL A 22 4.03 -8.65 -12.06
N TYR A 23 5.26 -8.83 -12.55
CA TYR A 23 6.37 -7.93 -12.28
C TYR A 23 6.69 -7.10 -13.52
N TYR A 24 6.88 -5.80 -13.33
CA TYR A 24 7.30 -4.86 -14.35
C TYR A 24 8.68 -4.29 -14.00
N ASP A 25 9.65 -4.48 -14.88
CA ASP A 25 11.05 -4.12 -14.66
C ASP A 25 11.43 -2.70 -15.13
N GLY A 26 10.46 -1.98 -15.72
CA GLY A 26 10.66 -0.68 -16.38
C GLY A 26 10.50 -0.73 -17.90
N GLU A 27 10.51 -1.92 -18.50
CA GLU A 27 10.38 -2.12 -19.95
C GLU A 27 9.35 -3.18 -20.31
N LYS A 28 9.36 -4.33 -19.64
CA LYS A 28 8.54 -5.50 -19.89
C LYS A 28 7.81 -5.94 -18.62
N ALA A 29 6.67 -6.59 -18.82
CA ALA A 29 5.89 -7.17 -17.74
C ALA A 29 5.88 -8.68 -17.89
N GLU A 30 6.24 -9.39 -16.83
CA GLU A 30 6.30 -10.85 -16.78
C GLU A 30 5.38 -11.39 -15.70
N ILE A 31 4.83 -12.58 -15.94
CA ILE A 31 3.85 -13.22 -15.06
C ILE A 31 4.47 -14.47 -14.44
N PHE A 32 4.34 -14.59 -13.12
CA PHE A 32 4.83 -15.69 -12.32
C PHE A 32 3.70 -16.28 -11.49
N PHE A 33 3.74 -17.58 -11.23
CA PHE A 33 2.88 -18.22 -10.24
C PHE A 33 3.71 -18.50 -8.99
N VAL A 34 3.18 -18.12 -7.83
CA VAL A 34 3.85 -18.23 -6.54
C VAL A 34 2.91 -18.83 -5.50
N GLU A 35 3.36 -19.84 -4.77
CA GLU A 35 2.51 -20.52 -3.79
C GLU A 35 2.18 -19.66 -2.58
N SER A 36 3.15 -18.85 -2.17
CA SER A 36 3.10 -17.87 -1.09
C SER A 36 3.98 -16.67 -1.44
N LEU A 37 3.70 -15.53 -0.81
CA LEU A 37 4.52 -14.34 -0.88
C LEU A 37 4.77 -13.87 0.55
N GLU A 38 6.04 -13.83 0.93
CA GLU A 38 6.51 -13.20 2.16
C GLU A 38 7.12 -11.86 1.77
N ILE A 39 6.67 -10.79 2.44
CA ILE A 39 7.14 -9.43 2.19
C ILE A 39 7.88 -9.00 3.45
N GLU A 40 9.17 -8.74 3.29
CA GLU A 40 9.99 -8.07 4.30
C GLU A 40 10.06 -6.59 3.95
N TRP A 41 9.75 -5.74 4.93
CA TRP A 41 9.83 -4.30 4.76
C TRP A 41 11.28 -3.85 4.94
N SER A 42 11.74 -3.00 4.03
CA SER A 42 13.03 -2.34 4.17
C SER A 42 13.03 -1.34 5.33
N ASP A 43 14.23 -1.02 5.84
CA ASP A 43 14.40 0.02 6.85
C ASP A 43 13.85 1.38 6.38
N GLU A 44 13.98 1.68 5.08
CA GLU A 44 13.44 2.88 4.45
C GLU A 44 11.91 2.91 4.51
N GLU A 45 11.23 1.83 4.15
CA GLU A 45 9.76 1.74 4.22
C GLU A 45 9.25 1.88 5.65
N ILE A 46 9.94 1.27 6.60
CA ILE A 46 9.64 1.40 8.03
C ILE A 46 9.77 2.88 8.46
N GLU A 47 10.82 3.57 8.00
CA GLU A 47 11.02 4.97 8.32
C GLU A 47 9.96 5.88 7.69
N TYR A 48 9.63 5.69 6.42
CA TYR A 48 8.54 6.41 5.75
C TYR A 48 7.19 6.19 6.45
N SER A 49 6.92 4.97 6.94
CA SER A 49 5.74 4.65 7.74
C SER A 49 5.66 5.48 9.04
N LYS A 50 6.79 5.64 9.75
CA LYS A 50 6.85 6.51 10.94
C LYS A 50 6.65 7.99 10.59
N LEU A 51 7.26 8.46 9.50
CA LEU A 51 7.12 9.83 9.03
C LEU A 51 5.65 10.13 8.68
N TRP A 52 4.97 9.20 8.00
CA TRP A 52 3.54 9.32 7.69
C TRP A 52 2.69 9.43 8.96
N LYS A 53 2.88 8.53 9.94
CA LYS A 53 2.18 8.59 11.24
C LYS A 53 2.39 9.92 11.94
N THR A 54 3.63 10.41 11.94
CA THR A 54 4.00 11.69 12.57
C THR A 54 3.33 12.86 11.86
N PHE A 55 3.39 12.89 10.53
CA PHE A 55 2.72 13.90 9.71
C PHE A 55 1.21 13.91 9.97
N HIS A 56 0.55 12.76 9.82
CA HIS A 56 -0.89 12.63 10.01
C HIS A 56 -1.34 13.13 11.40
N LYS A 57 -0.63 12.73 12.45
CA LYS A 57 -0.90 13.19 13.82
C LYS A 57 -0.69 14.69 14.00
N THR A 58 0.36 15.25 13.38
CA THR A 58 0.74 16.66 13.53
C THR A 58 -0.26 17.60 12.86
N ILE A 59 -0.79 17.22 11.69
CA ILE A 59 -1.76 18.05 10.97
C ILE A 59 -3.21 17.86 11.47
N SER A 60 -3.47 16.80 12.25
CA SER A 60 -4.80 16.49 12.76
C SER A 60 -5.25 17.49 13.82
N ILE A 61 -6.48 17.98 13.69
CA ILE A 61 -7.11 18.88 14.67
C ILE A 61 -7.99 18.03 15.58
N LYS A 62 -7.62 17.93 16.87
CA LYS A 62 -8.27 17.01 17.84
C LYS A 62 -9.77 17.25 17.97
N GLU A 63 -10.20 18.52 17.97
CA GLU A 63 -11.60 18.91 18.09
C GLU A 63 -12.45 18.52 16.88
N ARG A 64 -11.81 18.20 15.75
CA ARG A 64 -12.45 17.75 14.50
C ARG A 64 -12.35 16.25 14.28
N GLU A 65 -11.79 15.49 15.23
CA GLU A 65 -11.64 14.05 15.10
C GLU A 65 -13.01 13.35 15.04
N ASN A 66 -13.26 12.61 13.96
CA ASN A 66 -14.48 11.84 13.77
C ASN A 66 -14.16 10.47 13.15
N LYS A 67 -13.80 9.52 14.02
CA LYS A 67 -13.44 8.15 13.62
C LYS A 67 -14.55 7.42 12.87
N LYS A 68 -15.83 7.63 13.24
CA LYS A 68 -16.96 7.00 12.56
C LYS A 68 -17.05 7.43 11.10
N LEU A 69 -16.86 8.72 10.83
CA LEU A 69 -16.86 9.25 9.47
C LEU A 69 -15.64 8.74 8.68
N GLN A 70 -14.45 8.75 9.27
CA GLN A 70 -13.23 8.20 8.67
C GLN A 70 -13.43 6.73 8.26
N GLN A 71 -14.01 5.92 9.15
CA GLN A 71 -14.36 4.53 8.88
C GLN A 71 -15.42 4.36 7.78
N SER A 72 -16.40 5.27 7.67
CA SER A 72 -17.39 5.19 6.59
C SER A 72 -16.84 5.56 5.20
N ASN A 73 -15.75 6.34 5.14
CA ASN A 73 -15.14 6.78 3.87
C ASN A 73 -14.24 5.71 3.23
N LEU A 74 -13.88 4.65 3.97
CA LEU A 74 -12.96 3.60 3.51
C LEU A 74 -13.58 2.21 3.72
N PRO A 75 -13.68 1.38 2.67
CA PRO A 75 -14.09 -0.01 2.82
C PRO A 75 -13.20 -0.78 3.81
N LYS A 76 -13.82 -1.59 4.67
CA LYS A 76 -13.13 -2.33 5.76
C LYS A 76 -11.96 -3.20 5.30
N TYR A 77 -12.01 -3.73 4.07
CA TYR A 77 -10.96 -4.61 3.56
C TYR A 77 -9.62 -3.88 3.35
N TYR A 78 -9.62 -2.55 3.24
CA TYR A 78 -8.41 -1.74 3.13
C TYR A 78 -7.76 -1.43 4.47
N TRP A 79 -8.51 -1.50 5.59
CA TRP A 79 -8.03 -1.01 6.88
C TRP A 79 -6.77 -1.73 7.36
N LYS A 80 -6.63 -3.02 7.06
CA LYS A 80 -5.44 -3.81 7.39
C LYS A 80 -4.17 -3.40 6.64
N TYR A 81 -4.28 -2.54 5.64
CA TYR A 81 -3.16 -2.02 4.84
C TYR A 81 -2.88 -0.54 5.12
N LEU A 82 -3.66 0.10 6.00
CA LEU A 82 -3.40 1.49 6.38
C LEU A 82 -2.21 1.57 7.33
N VAL A 83 -1.46 2.65 7.20
CA VAL A 83 -0.31 2.91 8.07
C VAL A 83 -0.80 3.64 9.33
N GLU A 84 -1.75 4.56 9.19
CA GLU A 84 -2.41 5.24 10.29
C GLU A 84 -3.46 4.38 11.00
N ASP A 85 -3.74 4.72 12.25
CA ASP A 85 -4.80 4.10 13.04
C ASP A 85 -6.18 4.64 12.64
N MET A 86 -7.17 3.76 12.61
CA MET A 86 -8.59 4.08 12.36
C MET A 86 -9.40 4.34 13.64
#